data_AF-A0AAD4E0N7-F1
#
_entry.id   AF-A0AAD4E0N7-F1
#
_cell.length_a   1.000
_cell.length_b   1.000
_cell.length_c   1.000
_cell.angle_alpha   90.00
_cell.angle_beta   90.00
_cell.angle_gamma   90.00
#
_symmetry.space_group_name_H-M   'P 1'
#
loop_
_entity.id
_entity.type
_entity.pdbx_description
1 polymer ?
#
loop_
_entity_poly.entity_id
_entity_poly.type
_entity_poly.pdbx_seq_one_letter_code
_entity_poly.pdbx_strand_id
1 'polypeptide(L)' 'MCTMFYTPHACGCQKDSKFVQCEARQGTNVRCSSYAREPLSQAGNYCENHLVKDTAPIQMRQ' A
#
# COMPACT_ATOMS: atom_id res chain seq x y z
N MET A 1 -5.84 -5.60 16.98
CA MET A 1 -6.31 -4.59 15.99
C MET A 1 -5.83 -5.01 14.61
N CYS A 2 -6.52 -4.63 13.53
CA CYS A 2 -6.02 -4.87 12.16
C CYS A 2 -4.77 -4.03 11.88
N THR A 3 -3.97 -4.44 10.89
CA THR A 3 -2.76 -3.73 10.46
C THR A 3 -2.78 -3.55 8.93
N MET A 4 -2.51 -2.33 8.46
CA MET A 4 -2.22 -2.01 7.07
C MET A 4 -0.72 -1.75 6.93
N PHE A 5 -0.05 -2.58 6.14
CA PHE A 5 1.34 -2.36 5.77
C PHE A 5 1.40 -1.44 4.55
N TYR A 6 2.38 -0.54 4.54
CA TYR A 6 2.64 0.32 3.38
C TYR A 6 4.12 0.32 3.00
N THR A 7 4.39 0.48 1.71
CA THR A 7 5.76 0.63 1.20
C THR A 7 6.04 2.13 1.00
N PRO A 8 7.03 2.71 1.72
CA PRO A 8 7.50 4.05 1.42
C PRO A 8 8.42 4.02 0.19
N HIS A 9 8.25 4.99 -0.71
CA HIS A 9 9.05 5.16 -1.91
C HIS A 9 10.08 6.29 -1.75
N ALA A 10 11.15 6.27 -2.54
CA ALA A 10 12.17 7.32 -2.56
C ALA A 10 11.62 8.73 -2.86
N CYS A 11 10.48 8.82 -3.54
CA CYS A 11 9.77 10.07 -3.81
C CYS A 11 8.92 10.60 -2.65
N GLY A 12 8.96 9.95 -1.47
CA GLY A 12 8.16 10.30 -0.30
C GLY A 12 6.72 9.76 -0.32
N CYS A 13 6.27 9.15 -1.42
CA CYS A 13 4.95 8.53 -1.48
C CYS A 13 4.89 7.23 -0.66
N GLN A 14 3.69 6.90 -0.19
CA GLN A 14 3.41 5.64 0.51
C GLN A 14 2.33 4.89 -0.28
N LYS A 15 2.56 3.60 -0.53
CA LYS A 15 1.58 2.72 -1.20
C LYS A 15 1.14 1.61 -0.26
N ASP A 16 -0.17 1.47 -0.08
CA ASP A 16 -0.73 0.36 0.71
C ASP A 16 -0.35 -0.98 0.05
N SER A 17 0.02 -1.95 0.88
CA SER A 17 0.52 -3.25 0.45
C SER A 17 -0.35 -4.36 1.02
N LYS A 18 0.06 -4.95 2.16
CA LYS A 18 -0.65 -6.06 2.80
C LYS A 18 -1.57 -5.54 3.89
N PHE A 19 -2.80 -6.07 3.92
CA PHE A 19 -3.70 -5.91 5.06
C PHE A 19 -3.75 -7.22 5.86
N VAL A 20 -3.63 -7.12 7.18
CA VAL A 20 -3.75 -8.25 8.11
C VAL A 20 -4.91 -7.98 9.07
N GLN A 21 -5.93 -8.83 9.02
CA GLN A 21 -7.01 -8.81 10.01
C GLN A 21 -6.51 -9.38 11.34
N CYS A 22 -6.91 -8.76 12.45
CA CYS A 22 -6.67 -9.34 13.76
C CYS A 22 -7.47 -10.63 13.93
N GLU A 23 -6.97 -11.51 14.80
CA GLU A 23 -7.57 -12.81 15.11
C GLU A 23 -9.07 -12.71 15.42
N ALA A 24 -9.48 -11.73 16.23
CA ALA A 24 -10.89 -11.52 16.60
C ALA A 24 -11.84 -11.20 15.42
N ARG A 25 -11.32 -10.84 14.25
CA ARG A 25 -12.08 -10.50 13.04
C ARG A 25 -11.70 -11.37 11.83
N GLN A 26 -10.77 -12.32 11.99
CA GLN A 26 -10.35 -13.20 10.90
C GLN A 26 -11.53 -14.00 10.36
N GLY A 27 -11.57 -14.15 9.03
CA GLY A 27 -12.65 -14.85 8.34
C GLY A 27 -13.95 -14.04 8.21
N THR A 28 -13.98 -12.79 8.68
CA THR A 28 -15.14 -11.89 8.50
C THR A 28 -14.84 -10.84 7.43
N ASN A 29 -15.88 -10.25 6.84
CA ASN A 29 -15.76 -9.10 5.94
C ASN A 29 -15.63 -7.75 6.68
N VAL A 30 -15.48 -7.77 8.00
CA VAL A 30 -15.47 -6.57 8.85
C VAL A 30 -14.04 -6.23 9.25
N ARG A 31 -13.69 -4.95 9.19
CA ARG A 31 -12.42 -4.40 9.70
C ARG A 31 -12.62 -3.82 11.09
N CYS A 32 -11.54 -3.68 11.85
CA CYS A 32 -11.57 -2.85 13.06
C CYS A 32 -11.88 -1.39 12.70
N SER A 33 -12.54 -0.68 13.62
CA SER A 33 -12.81 0.77 13.49
C SER A 33 -11.53 1.59 13.36
N SER A 34 -10.48 1.18 14.07
CA SER A 34 -9.11 1.67 13.89
C SER A 34 -8.17 0.52 13.51
N TYR A 35 -7.16 0.82 12.71
CA TYR A 35 -6.12 -0.11 12.34
C TYR A 35 -4.75 0.57 12.43
N ALA A 36 -3.72 -0.20 12.75
CA ALA A 36 -2.35 0.26 12.74
C ALA A 36 -1.86 0.45 11.31
N ARG A 37 -0.98 1.42 11.10
CA ARG A 37 -0.25 1.61 9.83
C ARG A 37 1.23 1.41 10.07
N GLU A 38 1.82 0.44 9.38
CA GLU A 38 3.21 0.05 9.59
C GLU A 38 4.00 0.10 8.27
N PRO A 39 5.19 0.72 8.26
CA PRO A 39 6.05 0.73 7.08
C PRO A 39 6.68 -0.65 6.86
N LEU A 40 6.73 -1.05 5.61
CA LEU A 40 7.67 -2.06 5.12
C LEU A 40 9.02 -1.40 4.82
N SER A 41 9.99 -2.20 4.37
CA SER A 41 11.25 -1.68 3.87
C SER A 41 11.02 -0.63 2.77
N GLN A 42 11.81 0.45 2.83
CA GLN A 42 11.73 1.51 1.84
C GLN A 42 12.10 0.97 0.46
N ALA A 43 11.23 1.22 -0.51
CA ALA A 43 11.50 0.98 -1.91
C ALA A 43 12.50 2.04 -2.40
N GLY A 44 13.63 1.58 -2.95
CA GLY A 44 14.64 2.46 -3.57
C GLY A 44 14.15 3.14 -4.86
N ASN A 45 13.00 2.72 -5.40
CA ASN A 45 12.38 3.31 -6.58
C ASN A 45 11.31 4.36 -6.24
N TYR A 46 11.05 5.22 -7.22
CA TYR A 46 9.92 6.15 -7.23
C TYR A 46 8.59 5.37 -7.33
N CYS A 47 7.49 5.96 -6.86
CA CYS A 47 6.16 5.36 -7.02
C CYS A 47 5.73 5.41 -8.50
N GLU A 48 4.70 4.66 -8.87
CA GLU A 48 4.21 4.61 -10.27
C GLU A 48 3.82 5.97 -10.85
N ASN A 49 3.41 6.94 -10.02
CA ASN A 49 3.08 8.29 -10.49
C ASN A 49 4.32 9.17 -10.71
N HIS A 50 5.47 8.82 -10.12
CA HIS A 50 6.71 9.59 -10.21
C HIS A 50 7.85 8.84 -10.92
N LEU A 51 7.63 7.57 -11.27
CA LEU A 51 8.57 6.73 -12.02
C LEU A 51 8.43 6.95 -13.53
N VAL A 52 7.24 7.33 -14.00
CA VAL A 52 6.95 7.51 -15.42
C VAL A 52 6.79 9.00 -15.72
N LYS A 53 7.40 9.50 -16.80
CA LYS A 53 7.14 10.86 -17.30
C LYS A 53 5.64 11.02 -17.58
N ASP A 54 5.09 12.20 -17.30
CA ASP A 54 3.67 12.52 -17.54
C ASP A 54 3.17 12.21 -18.96
N THR A 55 4.08 12.12 -19.94
CA THR A 55 3.77 11.82 -21.35
C THR A 55 3.86 10.34 -21.71
N ALA A 56 4.10 9.45 -20.75
CA ALA A 56 4.23 8.04 -21.06
C ALA A 56 2.86 7.42 -21.41
N PRO A 57 2.77 6.66 -22.50
CA PRO A 57 1.51 6.07 -22.92
C PRO A 57 1.00 5.08 -21.86
N ILE A 58 -0.24 5.28 -21.39
CA ILE A 58 -0.91 4.35 -20.49
C ILE A 58 -1.25 3.10 -21.28
N GLN A 59 -0.47 2.03 -21.07
CA GLN A 59 -0.80 0.73 -21.63
C GLN A 59 -1.82 0.06 -20.70
N MET A 60 -3.11 0.27 -20.98
CA MET A 60 -4.18 -0.41 -20.24
C MET A 60 -4.04 -1.93 -20.47
N ARG A 61 -3.79 -2.68 -19.39
CA ARG A 61 -3.88 -4.16 -19.43
C ARG A 61 -5.37 -4.52 -19.48
N GLN A 62 -5.78 -5.13 -20.59
CA GLN A 62 -7.08 -5.80 -20.75
C GLN A 62 -7.10 -7.09 -19.92
#